data_AF-A0ABD6IJ96-F1
#
_entry.id   AF-A0ABD6IJ96-F1
#
_cell.length_a   1.000
_cell.length_b   1.000
_cell.length_c   1.000
_cell.angle_alpha   90.00
_cell.angle_beta   90.00
_cell.angle_gamma   90.00
#
_symmetry.space_group_name_H-M   'P 1'
#
loop_
_entity.id
_entity.type
_entity.pdbx_description
1 polymer ?
#
loop_
_entity_poly.entity_id
_entity_poly.type
_entity_poly.pdbx_seq_one_letter_code
_entity_poly.pdbx_strand_id
1 'polypeptide(L)'
;MPNPLTPLPERVVQATSSLAEVKEYLRAGPPVAETLPLLAPLLDENTGVPMLLGDILRAAARLVSEQTDRPATDEIRQIIDGLRKAAQESTDWHTLHWDIL
;
A
#
# COMPACT_ATOMS: atom_id res chain seq x y z
N MET A 1 20.15 15.77 4.68
CA MET A 1 19.49 14.92 3.66
C MET A 1 18.59 15.82 2.82
N PRO A 2 18.43 15.58 1.51
CA PRO A 2 17.42 16.30 0.74
C PRO A 2 16.05 16.02 1.36
N ASN A 3 15.24 17.07 1.52
CA ASN A 3 13.87 16.93 2.00
C ASN A 3 13.10 16.12 0.95
N PRO A 4 12.37 15.04 1.31
CA PRO A 4 11.54 14.36 0.33
C PRO A 4 10.54 15.36 -0.25
N LEU A 5 10.47 15.44 -1.58
CA LEU A 5 9.49 16.28 -2.24
C LEU A 5 8.09 15.78 -1.87
N THR A 6 7.23 16.69 -1.46
CA THR A 6 5.82 16.37 -1.22
C THR A 6 5.24 15.78 -2.50
N PRO A 7 4.68 14.55 -2.47
CA PRO A 7 4.06 13.98 -3.64
C PRO A 7 2.88 14.84 -4.07
N LEU A 8 2.76 15.09 -5.37
CA LEU A 8 1.62 15.81 -5.91
C LEU A 8 0.37 14.90 -5.83
N PRO A 9 -0.78 15.37 -5.30
CA PRO A 9 -1.99 14.55 -5.15
C PRO A 9 -2.44 13.86 -6.44
N GLU A 10 -2.29 14.51 -7.59
CA GLU A 10 -2.62 13.94 -8.90
C GLU A 10 -1.78 12.70 -9.26
N ARG A 11 -0.57 12.57 -8.72
CA ARG A 11 0.26 11.36 -8.92
C ARG A 11 -0.30 10.17 -8.16
N VAL A 12 -0.83 10.41 -6.96
CA VAL A 12 -1.51 9.38 -6.17
C VAL A 12 -2.82 8.98 -6.85
N VAL A 13 -3.58 9.95 -7.36
CA VAL A 13 -4.80 9.69 -8.15
C VAL A 13 -4.45 8.88 -9.40
N GLN A 14 -3.43 9.27 -10.16
CA GLN A 14 -3.00 8.53 -11.35
C GLN A 14 -2.61 7.09 -11.02
N ALA A 15 -1.85 6.86 -9.95
CA ALA A 15 -1.46 5.52 -9.53
C ALA A 15 -2.69 4.65 -9.21
N THR A 16 -3.65 5.19 -8.46
CA THR A 16 -4.89 4.46 -8.11
C THR A 16 -5.78 4.22 -9.33
N SER A 17 -5.83 5.14 -10.29
CA SER A 17 -6.51 4.94 -11.58
C SER A 17 -5.87 3.81 -12.40
N SER A 18 -4.54 3.74 -12.48
CA SER A 18 -3.86 2.65 -13.19
C SER A 18 -4.13 1.28 -12.54
N LEU A 19 -4.15 1.20 -11.20
CA LEU A 19 -4.55 -0.03 -10.50
C LEU A 19 -6.00 -0.42 -10.78
N ALA A 20 -6.90 0.56 -10.93
CA ALA A 20 -8.29 0.31 -11.30
C ALA A 20 -8.41 -0.26 -12.72
N GLU A 21 -7.61 0.24 -13.67
CA GLU A 21 -7.54 -0.28 -15.04
C GLU A 21 -7.07 -1.74 -15.05
N VAL A 22 -6.01 -2.09 -14.31
CA VAL A 22 -5.56 -3.48 -14.18
C VAL A 22 -6.68 -4.36 -13.63
N LYS A 23 -7.37 -3.91 -12.58
CA LYS A 23 -8.49 -4.65 -11.98
C LYS A 23 -9.63 -4.87 -12.99
N GLU A 24 -10.00 -3.89 -13.82
CA GLU A 24 -11.02 -4.08 -14.86
C GLU A 24 -10.52 -4.97 -16.00
N TYR A 25 -9.25 -4.89 -16.38
CA TYR A 25 -8.65 -5.78 -17.37
C TYR A 25 -8.70 -7.24 -16.91
N LEU A 26 -8.31 -7.54 -15.66
CA LEU A 26 -8.39 -8.90 -15.10
C LEU A 26 -9.82 -9.44 -15.09
N ARG A 27 -10.82 -8.59 -14.81
CA ARG A 27 -12.24 -8.98 -14.86
C ARG A 27 -12.74 -9.36 -16.24
N ALA A 28 -12.09 -8.86 -17.30
CA ALA A 28 -12.40 -9.23 -18.67
C ALA A 28 -11.89 -10.64 -19.05
N GLY A 29 -11.15 -11.33 -18.17
CA GLY A 29 -10.65 -12.68 -18.39
C GLY A 29 -9.57 -12.80 -19.47
N PRO A 30 -8.50 -11.98 -19.45
CA PRO A 30 -7.43 -12.03 -20.43
C PRO A 30 -6.62 -13.33 -20.31
N PRO A 31 -5.84 -13.70 -21.34
CA PRO A 31 -4.92 -14.82 -21.25
C PRO A 31 -3.93 -14.67 -20.08
N VAL A 32 -3.59 -15.80 -19.44
CA VAL A 32 -2.62 -15.83 -18.33
C VAL A 32 -1.27 -15.23 -18.75
N ALA A 33 -0.84 -15.48 -19.99
CA ALA A 33 0.42 -14.96 -20.54
C ALA A 33 0.45 -13.41 -20.59
N GLU A 34 -0.70 -12.76 -20.73
CA GLU A 34 -0.82 -11.29 -20.69
C GLU A 34 -1.02 -10.77 -19.25
N THR A 35 -1.51 -11.62 -18.35
CA THR A 35 -1.80 -11.28 -16.95
C THR A 35 -0.56 -11.31 -16.06
N LEU A 36 0.25 -12.35 -16.15
CA LEU A 36 1.41 -12.54 -15.26
C LEU A 36 2.39 -11.35 -15.28
N PRO A 37 2.74 -10.77 -16.45
CA PRO A 37 3.60 -9.59 -16.49
C PRO A 37 3.00 -8.35 -15.80
N LEU A 38 1.66 -8.24 -15.73
CA LEU A 38 0.98 -7.15 -15.02
C LEU A 38 0.95 -7.37 -13.51
N LEU A 39 0.89 -8.64 -13.06
CA LEU A 39 0.87 -8.98 -11.64
C LEU A 39 2.26 -8.92 -11.00
N ALA A 40 3.31 -9.32 -11.73
CA ALA A 40 4.69 -9.35 -11.24
C ALA A 40 5.13 -8.05 -10.52
N PRO A 41 5.01 -6.85 -11.11
CA PRO A 41 5.40 -5.62 -10.42
C PRO A 41 4.46 -5.23 -9.28
N LEU A 42 3.19 -5.66 -9.30
CA LEU A 42 2.23 -5.38 -8.23
C LEU A 42 2.51 -6.21 -6.97
N LEU A 43 3.10 -7.39 -7.16
CA LEU A 43 3.39 -8.37 -6.12
C LEU A 43 4.87 -8.44 -5.75
N ASP A 44 5.71 -7.55 -6.28
CA ASP A 44 7.14 -7.53 -5.96
C ASP A 44 7.37 -7.47 -4.45
N GLU A 45 8.25 -8.33 -3.94
CA GLU A 45 8.50 -8.51 -2.50
C GLU A 45 9.10 -7.27 -1.81
N ASN A 46 9.65 -6.32 -2.58
CA ASN A 46 10.32 -5.14 -2.05
C ASN A 46 9.60 -3.84 -2.44
N THR A 47 8.92 -3.83 -3.59
CA THR A 47 8.37 -2.62 -4.22
C THR A 47 6.91 -2.78 -4.65
N GLY A 48 6.31 -3.94 -4.42
CA GLY A 48 4.92 -4.21 -4.73
C GLY A 48 3.95 -3.39 -3.89
N VAL A 49 2.69 -3.37 -4.34
CA VAL A 49 1.59 -2.66 -3.67
C VAL A 49 1.45 -3.06 -2.18
N PRO A 50 1.53 -4.36 -1.81
CA PRO A 50 1.47 -4.78 -0.40
C PRO A 50 2.52 -4.11 0.49
N MET A 51 3.77 -4.04 0.01
CA MET A 51 4.89 -3.47 0.75
C MET A 51 4.79 -1.96 0.85
N LEU A 52 4.56 -1.28 -0.27
CA LEU A 52 4.42 0.17 -0.31
C LEU A 52 3.25 0.66 0.55
N LEU A 53 2.10 -0.01 0.47
CA LEU A 53 0.93 0.35 1.29
C LEU A 53 1.21 0.12 2.77
N GLY A 54 1.83 -1.01 3.14
CA GLY A 54 2.24 -1.30 4.50
C GLY A 54 3.14 -0.21 5.08
N ASP A 55 4.14 0.23 4.33
CA ASP A 55 5.07 1.27 4.76
C ASP A 55 4.42 2.65 4.89
N ILE A 56 3.53 3.02 3.96
CA ILE A 56 2.72 4.25 4.06
C ILE A 56 1.88 4.23 5.33
N LEU A 57 1.21 3.11 5.64
CA LEU A 57 0.36 2.98 6.82
C LEU A 57 1.18 3.03 8.13
N ARG A 58 2.36 2.39 8.18
CA ARG A 58 3.28 2.51 9.33
C ARG A 58 3.76 3.95 9.52
N ALA A 59 4.12 4.63 8.44
CA ALA A 59 4.52 6.03 8.46
C ALA A 59 3.38 6.94 8.93
N ALA A 60 2.14 6.70 8.48
CA ALA A 60 0.96 7.42 8.93
C ALA A 60 0.70 7.19 10.43
N ALA A 61 0.78 5.95 10.92
CA ALA A 61 0.61 5.63 12.34
C ALA A 61 1.66 6.35 13.20
N ARG A 62 2.90 6.39 12.73
CA ARG A 62 4.00 7.12 13.36
C ARG A 62 3.73 8.62 13.38
N LEU A 63 3.33 9.20 12.25
CA LEU A 63 3.03 10.63 12.11
C LEU A 63 1.93 11.07 13.09
N VAL A 64 0.82 10.32 13.15
CA VAL A 64 -0.28 10.59 14.07
C VAL A 64 0.19 10.47 15.53
N SER A 65 0.98 9.45 15.85
CA SER A 65 1.53 9.27 17.19
C SER A 65 2.51 10.37 17.62
N GLU A 66 3.27 10.96 16.70
CA GLU A 66 4.24 12.02 16.98
C GLU A 66 3.57 13.39 17.12
N GLN A 67 2.47 13.63 16.40
CA GLN A 67 1.74 14.91 16.43
C GLN A 67 0.65 14.98 17.51
N THR A 68 0.44 13.91 18.28
CA THR A 68 -0.59 13.86 19.32
C THR A 68 -0.01 14.19 20.70
N ASP A 69 -0.64 15.12 21.41
CA ASP A 69 -0.32 15.43 22.80
C ASP A 69 -0.52 14.23 23.74
N ARG A 70 0.33 14.13 24.77
CA ARG A 70 0.25 13.03 25.74
C ARG A 70 -0.50 13.47 27.02
N PRO A 71 -1.46 12.67 27.53
CA PRO A 71 -1.87 11.35 27.02
C PRO A 71 -2.82 11.44 25.82
N ALA A 72 -2.66 10.53 24.85
CA ALA A 72 -3.54 10.44 23.69
C ALA A 72 -4.95 9.95 24.09
N THR A 73 -5.98 10.47 23.42
CA THR A 73 -7.37 9.99 23.57
C THR A 73 -7.51 8.54 23.10
N ASP A 74 -8.58 7.86 23.55
CA ASP A 74 -8.88 6.50 23.12
C ASP A 74 -9.09 6.41 21.59
N GLU A 75 -9.75 7.42 21.01
CA GLU A 75 -9.98 7.52 19.56
C GLU A 75 -8.66 7.57 18.77
N ILE A 76 -7.70 8.40 19.19
CA ILE A 76 -6.41 8.49 18.52
C ILE A 76 -5.63 7.18 18.65
N ARG A 77 -5.68 6.54 19.83
CA ARG A 77 -5.07 5.22 20.02
C ARG A 77 -5.67 4.18 19.07
N GLN A 78 -6.99 4.18 18.90
CA GLN A 78 -7.68 3.30 17.96
C GLN A 78 -7.27 3.55 16.50
N ILE A 79 -7.09 4.81 16.08
CA ILE A 79 -6.61 5.14 14.74
C ILE A 79 -5.19 4.60 14.52
N ILE A 80 -4.29 4.84 15.47
CA ILE A 80 -2.89 4.38 15.39
C ILE A 80 -2.84 2.85 15.29
N ASP A 81 -3.59 2.15 16.13
CA ASP A 81 -3.62 0.69 16.14
C ASP A 81 -4.26 0.13 14.87
N GLY A 82 -5.32 0.77 14.36
CA GLY A 82 -5.94 0.43 13.09
C GLY A 82 -4.97 0.54 11.91
N LEU A 83 -4.19 1.62 11.84
CA LEU A 83 -3.17 1.82 10.80
C LEU A 83 -2.06 0.76 10.88
N ARG A 84 -1.55 0.46 12.09
CA ARG A 84 -0.53 -0.58 12.29
C ARG A 84 -1.03 -1.96 11.90
N LYS A 85 -2.28 -2.28 12.26
CA LYS A 85 -2.90 -3.56 11.92
C LYS A 85 -3.07 -3.69 10.41
N ALA A 86 -3.63 -2.68 9.75
CA ALA A 86 -3.80 -2.70 8.29
C ALA A 86 -2.45 -2.80 7.55
N ALA A 87 -1.40 -2.17 8.08
CA ALA A 87 -0.05 -2.30 7.54
C ALA A 87 0.47 -3.73 7.59
N GLN A 88 0.28 -4.40 8.74
CA GLN A 88 0.68 -5.80 8.91
C GLN A 88 -0.08 -6.72 7.95
N GLU A 89 -1.41 -6.62 7.94
CA GLU A 89 -2.28 -7.41 7.08
C GLU A 89 -1.95 -7.24 5.58
N SER A 90 -1.62 -6.01 5.18
CA SER A 90 -1.18 -5.72 3.81
C SER A 90 0.13 -6.45 3.49
N THR A 91 1.14 -6.35 4.35
CA THR A 91 2.43 -7.00 4.09
C THR A 91 2.38 -8.52 4.21
N ASP A 92 1.45 -9.11 4.96
CA ASP A 92 1.33 -10.57 5.07
C ASP A 92 1.02 -11.23 3.70
N TRP A 93 0.43 -10.48 2.77
CA TRP A 93 0.14 -10.94 1.41
C TRP A 93 1.36 -10.98 0.48
N HIS A 94 2.54 -10.49 0.91
CA HIS A 94 3.78 -10.56 0.12
C HIS A 94 4.17 -12.00 -0.25
N THR A 95 3.73 -13.00 0.53
CA THR A 95 3.97 -14.42 0.26
C THR A 95 3.42 -14.86 -1.12
N LEU A 96 2.37 -14.20 -1.62
CA LEU A 96 1.78 -14.47 -2.94
C LEU A 96 2.75 -14.22 -4.11
N HIS A 97 3.81 -13.43 -3.89
CA HIS A 97 4.90 -13.24 -4.86
C HIS A 97 5.48 -14.59 -5.34
N TRP A 98 5.69 -15.52 -4.41
CA TRP A 98 6.33 -16.80 -4.66
C TRP A 98 5.41 -17.83 -5.32
N ASP A 99 4.09 -17.64 -5.23
CA ASP A 99 3.10 -18.58 -5.80
C ASP A 99 2.74 -18.27 -7.26
N ILE A 100 3.06 -17.05 -7.73
CA ILE A 100 2.62 -16.53 -9.04
C ILE A 100 3.78 -16.39 -10.04
N LEU A 101 5.04 -16.47 -9.58
CA LEU A 101 6.25 -16.35 -10.40
C LEU A 101 6.89 -17.69 -10.76
#